data_AF-A0A0F9K2A6-F1
#
_entry.id   AF-A0A0F9K2A6-F1
#
_cell.length_a   1.000
_cell.length_b   1.000
_cell.length_c   1.000
_cell.angle_alpha   90.00
_cell.angle_beta   90.00
_cell.angle_gamma   90.00
#
_symmetry.space_group_name_H-M   'P 1'
#
loop_
_entity.id
_entity.type
_entity.pdbx_description
1 polymer ?
#
loop_
_entity_poly.entity_id
_entity_poly.type
_entity_poly.pdbx_seq_one_letter_code
_entity_poly.pdbx_strand_id
1 'polypeptide(L)'
;MNIPPELIAGAVYFCSVFAKAMQQRNVAFMNYKLVFPISYVLAIADITVWSMVAVAAVDAATNDTIFAMWFMAFCIGTGGSCGATAAMYLHHRFFTKKRFQ
;
A
#
# COMPACT_ATOMS: atom_id res chain seq x y z
N MET A 1 16.95 -15.63 7.40
CA MET A 1 16.79 -14.26 7.94
C MET A 1 15.31 -14.11 8.26
N ASN A 2 14.90 -14.05 9.53
CA ASN A 2 13.50 -13.86 9.89
C ASN A 2 13.17 -12.37 9.72
N ILE A 3 12.44 -12.05 8.65
CA ILE A 3 12.00 -10.67 8.41
C ILE A 3 10.85 -10.38 9.38
N PRO A 4 10.92 -9.30 10.17
CA PRO A 4 9.86 -8.97 11.12
C PRO A 4 8.54 -8.68 10.36
N PRO A 5 7.40 -9.22 10.84
CA PRO A 5 6.12 -9.13 10.15
C PRO A 5 5.64 -7.68 9.92
N GLU A 6 6.08 -6.75 10.76
CA GLU A 6 5.80 -5.31 10.66
C GLU A 6 6.41 -4.69 9.40
N LEU A 7 7.63 -5.09 9.03
CA LEU A 7 8.28 -4.64 7.80
C LEU A 7 7.59 -5.21 6.57
N ILE A 8 7.12 -6.46 6.65
CA ILE A 8 6.34 -7.09 5.57
C ILE A 8 5.01 -6.34 5.41
N ALA A 9 4.31 -6.05 6.50
CA ALA A 9 3.07 -5.28 6.48
C ALA A 9 3.28 -3.88 5.85
N GLY A 10 4.38 -3.20 6.21
CA GLY A 10 4.76 -1.92 5.60
C GLY A 10 5.01 -2.01 4.09
N ALA A 11 5.73 -3.04 3.63
CA ALA A 11 6.00 -3.25 2.20
C ALA A 11 4.75 -3.62 1.41
N VAL A 12 3.86 -4.44 1.96
CA VAL A 12 2.58 -4.76 1.31
C VAL A 12 1.68 -3.53 1.28
N TYR A 13 1.66 -2.73 2.35
CA TYR A 13 0.89 -1.50 2.39
C TYR A 13 1.41 -0.44 1.41
N PHE A 14 2.73 -0.36 1.22
CA PHE A 14 3.33 0.42 0.14
C PHE A 14 2.71 0.04 -1.22
N CYS A 15 2.65 -1.26 -1.54
CA CYS A 15 2.05 -1.73 -2.80
C CYS A 15 0.55 -1.41 -2.89
N SER A 16 -0.21 -1.57 -1.80
CA SER A 16 -1.63 -1.19 -1.75
C SER A 16 -1.83 0.30 -2.04
N VAL A 17 -1.12 1.18 -1.34
CA VAL A 17 -1.27 2.63 -1.51
C VAL A 17 -0.75 3.08 -2.87
N PHE A 18 0.33 2.49 -3.37
CA PHE A 18 0.83 2.73 -4.72
C PHE A 18 -0.25 2.38 -5.77
N ALA A 19 -0.86 1.20 -5.66
CA ALA A 19 -1.93 0.77 -6.55
C ALA A 19 -3.16 1.69 -6.44
N LYS A 20 -3.56 2.09 -5.22
CA LYS A 20 -4.65 3.05 -4.98
C LYS A 20 -4.41 4.38 -5.68
N ALA A 21 -3.23 4.97 -5.50
CA ALA A 21 -2.87 6.25 -6.11
C ALA A 21 -2.81 6.15 -7.64
N MET A 22 -2.29 5.04 -8.19
CA MET A 22 -2.31 4.77 -9.63
C MET A 22 -3.72 4.62 -10.17
N GLN A 23 -4.60 3.92 -9.46
CA GLN A 23 -6.00 3.73 -9.85
C GLN A 23 -6.74 5.07 -9.87
N GLN A 24 -6.61 5.88 -8.82
CA GLN A 24 -7.24 7.21 -8.73
C GLN A 24 -6.85 8.10 -9.92
N ARG A 25 -5.58 8.12 -10.29
CA ARG A 25 -5.14 8.87 -11.46
C ARG A 25 -5.61 8.26 -12.77
N ASN A 26 -5.56 6.94 -12.95
CA ASN A 26 -6.09 6.31 -14.16
C ASN A 26 -7.58 6.60 -14.37
N VAL A 27 -8.38 6.63 -13.29
CA VAL A 27 -9.78 7.05 -13.32
C VAL A 27 -9.90 8.53 -13.71
N ALA A 28 -9.11 9.42 -13.08
CA ALA A 28 -9.12 10.85 -13.39
C ALA A 28 -8.73 11.15 -14.86
N PHE A 29 -7.89 10.33 -15.47
CA PHE A 29 -7.46 10.48 -16.87
C PHE A 29 -8.26 9.63 -17.87
N MET A 30 -9.32 8.94 -17.44
CA MET A 30 -10.18 8.05 -18.25
C MET A 30 -9.48 6.82 -18.86
N ASN A 31 -8.41 6.33 -18.23
CA ASN A 31 -7.67 5.12 -18.62
C ASN A 31 -8.27 3.85 -17.97
N TYR A 32 -9.52 3.53 -18.31
CA TYR A 32 -10.26 2.43 -17.66
C TYR A 32 -9.68 1.02 -17.87
N LYS A 33 -8.88 0.82 -18.93
CA LYS A 33 -8.25 -0.49 -19.23
C LYS A 33 -7.35 -0.99 -18.10
N LEU A 34 -6.72 -0.09 -17.36
CA LEU A 34 -5.81 -0.42 -16.25
C LEU A 34 -6.53 -0.50 -14.90
N VAL A 35 -7.78 -0.04 -14.81
CA VAL A 35 -8.53 -0.04 -13.54
C VAL A 35 -8.82 -1.45 -13.08
N PHE A 36 -9.20 -2.34 -13.99
CA PHE A 36 -9.52 -3.74 -13.66
C PHE A 36 -8.33 -4.50 -13.04
N PRO A 37 -7.13 -4.58 -13.68
CA PRO A 37 -5.99 -5.28 -13.09
C PRO A 37 -5.50 -4.63 -11.80
N ILE A 38 -5.53 -3.28 -11.71
CA ILE A 38 -5.11 -2.58 -10.49
C ILE A 38 -6.04 -2.90 -9.31
N SER A 39 -7.35 -3.01 -9.54
CA SER A 39 -8.31 -3.40 -8.50
C SER A 39 -8.02 -4.77 -7.89
N TYR A 40 -7.56 -5.76 -8.67
CA TYR A 40 -7.18 -7.06 -8.13
C TYR A 40 -5.92 -7.00 -7.29
N VAL A 41 -4.91 -6.25 -7.72
CA VAL A 41 -3.70 -6.00 -6.93
C VAL A 41 -4.05 -5.33 -5.61
N LEU A 42 -4.98 -4.36 -5.64
CA LEU A 42 -5.52 -3.69 -4.48
C LEU A 42 -6.16 -4.67 -3.50
N ALA A 43 -7.05 -5.53 -4.00
CA ALA A 43 -7.79 -6.47 -3.19
C ALA A 43 -6.85 -7.46 -2.49
N ILE A 44 -5.86 -7.99 -3.22
CA ILE A 44 -4.85 -8.90 -2.65
C ILE A 44 -4.02 -8.19 -1.58
N ALA A 45 -3.55 -6.97 -1.85
CA ALA A 45 -2.74 -6.22 -0.90
C ALA A 45 -3.53 -5.81 0.35
N ASP A 46 -4.79 -5.38 0.20
CA ASP A 46 -5.66 -5.04 1.32
C ASP A 46 -5.98 -6.27 2.17
N ILE A 47 -6.40 -7.39 1.56
CA ILE A 47 -6.65 -8.64 2.30
C ILE A 47 -5.41 -9.03 3.11
N THR A 48 -4.24 -9.01 2.47
CA THR A 48 -2.98 -9.38 3.13
C THR A 48 -2.68 -8.47 4.32
N VAL A 49 -2.77 -7.15 4.17
CA VAL A 49 -2.50 -6.21 5.27
C VAL A 49 -3.51 -6.38 6.40
N TRP A 50 -4.81 -6.45 6.09
CA TRP A 50 -5.84 -6.59 7.11
C TRP A 50 -5.72 -7.92 7.87
N SER A 51 -5.38 -9.01 7.19
CA SER A 51 -5.09 -10.28 7.86
C SER A 51 -3.87 -10.20 8.78
N MET A 52 -2.78 -9.54 8.34
CA MET A 52 -1.58 -9.38 9.19
C MET A 52 -1.83 -8.48 10.39
N VAL A 53 -2.58 -7.40 10.22
CA VAL A 53 -2.98 -6.50 11.30
C VAL A 53 -3.91 -7.23 12.28
N ALA A 54 -4.85 -8.04 11.79
CA ALA A 54 -5.74 -8.81 12.64
C ALA A 54 -4.97 -9.84 13.50
N VAL A 55 -4.01 -10.56 12.91
CA VAL A 55 -3.16 -11.51 13.65
C VAL A 55 -2.33 -10.76 14.70
N ALA A 56 -1.68 -9.67 14.33
CA ALA A 56 -0.87 -8.87 15.26
C ALA A 56 -1.70 -8.28 16.42
N ALA A 57 -2.96 -7.90 16.16
CA ALA A 57 -3.85 -7.40 17.20
C ALA A 57 -4.24 -8.49 18.22
N VAL A 58 -4.46 -9.73 17.78
CA VAL A 58 -4.74 -10.86 18.66
C VAL A 58 -3.52 -11.20 19.52
N ASP A 59 -2.33 -11.22 18.92
CA ASP A 59 -1.08 -11.51 19.65
C ASP A 59 -0.77 -10.41 20.68
N ALA A 60 -1.03 -9.14 20.35
CA ALA A 60 -0.81 -8.01 21.23
C ALA A 60 -1.76 -8.01 22.44
N ALA A 61 -3.02 -8.41 22.25
CA ALA A 61 -3.98 -8.56 23.35
C ALA A 61 -3.57 -9.64 24.37
N THR A 62 -2.73 -10.59 23.93
CA THR A 62 -2.30 -11.73 24.76
C THR A 62 -0.99 -11.42 25.51
N ASN A 63 -0.12 -10.57 24.95
CA ASN A 63 1.25 -10.36 25.44
C ASN A 63 1.61 -8.92 25.84
N ASP A 64 0.63 -8.01 25.92
CA ASP A 64 0.82 -6.59 26.29
C ASP A 64 1.87 -5.84 25.44
N THR A 65 2.00 -6.22 24.17
CA THR A 65 3.04 -5.71 23.25
C THR A 65 2.61 -4.43 22.55
N ILE A 66 2.29 -3.38 23.33
CA ILE A 66 1.92 -2.05 22.79
C ILE A 66 3.00 -1.50 21.85
N PHE A 67 4.29 -1.72 22.16
CA PHE A 67 5.40 -1.27 21.33
C PHE A 67 5.40 -1.88 19.92
N ALA A 68 5.02 -3.15 19.77
CA ALA A 68 4.95 -3.82 18.47
C ALA A 68 3.83 -3.22 17.59
N MET A 69 2.70 -2.84 18.19
CA MET A 69 1.61 -2.16 17.46
C MET A 69 2.03 -0.78 16.96
N TRP A 70 2.73 0.00 17.78
CA TRP A 70 3.27 1.30 17.36
C TRP A 70 4.30 1.16 16.24
N PHE A 71 5.19 0.16 16.33
CA PHE A 71 6.17 -0.11 15.30
C PHE A 71 5.51 -0.51 13.98
N MET A 72 4.49 -1.39 14.02
CA MET A 72 3.69 -1.76 12.85
C MET A 72 3.00 -0.53 12.23
N ALA A 73 2.38 0.33 13.04
CA ALA A 73 1.75 1.56 12.56
C ALA A 73 2.76 2.48 11.85
N PHE A 74 3.97 2.60 12.38
CA PHE A 74 5.04 3.38 11.77
C PHE A 74 5.50 2.78 10.44
N CYS A 75 5.69 1.46 10.36
CA CYS A 75 6.05 0.76 9.12
C CYS A 75 4.96 0.89 8.04
N ILE A 76 3.69 0.78 8.42
CA ILE A 76 2.55 0.96 7.52
C ILE A 76 2.47 2.42 7.05
N GLY A 77 2.59 3.39 7.97
CA GLY A 77 2.53 4.81 7.65
C GLY A 77 3.65 5.26 6.70
N THR A 78 4.88 4.80 6.95
CA THR A 78 6.03 5.07 6.08
C THR A 78 5.90 4.36 4.73
N GLY A 79 5.47 3.10 4.71
CA GLY A 79 5.16 2.38 3.47
C GLY A 79 4.11 3.11 2.63
N GLY A 80 3.03 3.57 3.26
CA GLY A 80 1.95 4.31 2.61
C GLY A 80 2.42 5.64 2.01
N SER A 81 3.18 6.44 2.75
CA SER A 81 3.68 7.73 2.27
C SER A 81 4.66 7.57 1.10
N CYS A 82 5.58 6.60 1.19
CA CYS A 82 6.48 6.26 0.09
C CYS A 82 5.72 5.75 -1.14
N GLY A 83 4.71 4.89 -0.94
CA GLY A 83 3.88 4.33 -2.01
C GLY A 83 3.11 5.40 -2.77
N ALA A 84 2.49 6.34 -2.04
CA ALA A 84 1.77 7.46 -2.64
C ALA A 84 2.70 8.37 -3.45
N THR A 85 3.85 8.76 -2.88
CA THR A 85 4.83 9.63 -3.56
C THR A 85 5.40 8.95 -4.81
N ALA A 86 5.77 7.66 -4.71
CA ALA A 86 6.28 6.89 -5.84
C ALA A 86 5.25 6.76 -6.96
N ALA A 87 3.99 6.46 -6.64
CA ALA A 87 2.91 6.37 -7.61
C ALA A 87 2.66 7.70 -8.32
N MET A 88 2.63 8.80 -7.57
CA MET A 88 2.45 10.14 -8.14
C MET A 88 3.60 10.52 -9.08
N TYR A 89 4.85 10.28 -8.66
CA TYR A 89 6.03 10.55 -9.49
C TYR A 89 6.03 9.71 -10.77
N LEU A 90 5.76 8.41 -10.65
CA LEU A 90 5.78 7.48 -11.78
C LEU A 90 4.66 7.79 -12.78
N HIS A 91 3.45 8.05 -12.30
CA HIS A 91 2.35 8.44 -13.16
C HIS A 91 2.65 9.76 -13.88
N HIS A 92 3.22 10.75 -13.19
CA HIS A 92 3.61 12.03 -13.82
C HIS A 92 4.64 11.81 -14.94
N ARG A 93 5.65 10.98 -14.69
CA ARG A 93 6.72 10.72 -15.66
C ARG A 93 6.24 10.01 -16.92
N PHE A 94 5.36 9.02 -16.81
CA PHE A 94 4.97 8.16 -17.94
C PHE A 94 3.68 8.58 -18.65
N PHE A 95 2.69 9.13 -17.92
CA PHE A 95 1.37 9.42 -18.49
C PHE A 95 1.14 10.91 -18.75
N THR A 96 1.71 11.82 -17.96
CA THR A 96 1.47 13.27 -18.15
C THR A 96 2.18 13.82 -19.39
N LYS A 97 3.34 13.27 -19.79
CA LYS A 97 4.07 13.72 -21.00
C LYS A 97 3.30 13.52 -22.32
N LYS A 98 2.34 12.59 -22.37
CA LYS A 98 1.61 12.27 -23.61
C LYS A 98 0.40 13.16 -23.89
N ARG A 99 0.04 14.08 -22.98
CA ARG A 99 -1.24 14.82 -23.07
C ARG A 99 -1.11 16.34 -23.15
N PHE A 100 0.10 16.89 -22.99
CA PHE A 100 0.40 18.32 -23.19
C PHE A 100 1.29 18.58 -24.42
N GLN A 101 1.44 17.59 -25.29
CA GLN A 101 1.89 17.72 -26.67
C GLN A 101 0.71 17.36 -27.57
#